data_AF-A0A3N5SZD0-F1
#
_entry.id   AF-A0A3N5SZD0-F1
#
_cell.length_a   1.000
_cell.length_b   1.000
_cell.length_c   1.000
_cell.angle_alpha   90.00
_cell.angle_beta   90.00
_cell.angle_gamma   90.00
#
_symmetry.space_group_name_H-M   'P 1'
#
loop_
_entity.id
_entity.type
_entity.pdbx_description
1 polymer ?
#
loop_
_entity_poly.entity_id
_entity_poly.type
_entity_poly.pdbx_seq_one_letter_code
_entity_poly.pdbx_strand_id
1 'polypeptide(L)'
;EFNALGKRFGALFSRVYQTIEPYRCEDEPETLLMTMGADATVFKAAIDTLREKGQKVGLLKIVLFNPFPREDLLKYLRRCKELIVHDRNFVGLEGALFKEVKANLFDLDKKPRVIGVRGGLGGRDVGRRTVLDMVREARKTRGTSNLWIDLKKHEYNLEMKPIPGLDELAGREDLMNPGHKACAGCGAALALRHVVRILGRRTMVVIPACCSSLIGGYSPYQTLNVPVFHVTFCSAASSATGIRASLDARGIRDHHVIVWAGDGGTYDIGLQAISGAAERNENILYFCYNNQAYMNTGVQRSSATPVGTYTATTPIESGKPERPKDLIAIMADHGIPYAATLNLAYMDDFERKIRTAAGMSGFRFLEIFIPCGPGHKVPSSSIIDMSRKMVKSRMWPLMEITDYGRKWDLRVPDETIPVEEVLKSQGRFHAKENYSFIREAVDDRWQRILARVKASGELR
;
A
#
# COMPACT_ATOMS: atom_id res chain seq x y z
N GLU A 1 37.17 -1.60 -2.04
CA GLU A 1 36.93 -0.87 -0.77
C GLU A 1 35.78 -1.43 0.07
N PHE A 2 34.58 -1.67 -0.49
CA PHE A 2 33.42 -2.19 0.25
C PHE A 2 33.72 -3.44 1.10
N ASN A 3 34.38 -4.45 0.52
CA ASN A 3 34.75 -5.68 1.25
C ASN A 3 35.69 -5.41 2.43
N ALA A 4 36.59 -4.43 2.33
CA ALA A 4 37.49 -4.07 3.42
C ALA A 4 36.72 -3.33 4.54
N LEU A 5 35.76 -2.49 4.18
CA LEU A 5 34.84 -1.86 5.15
C LEU A 5 33.98 -2.92 5.85
N GLY A 6 33.41 -3.87 5.10
CA GLY A 6 32.60 -4.96 5.65
C GLY A 6 33.37 -5.87 6.62
N LYS A 7 34.66 -6.13 6.36
CA LYS A 7 35.55 -6.81 7.32
C LYS A 7 35.75 -6.01 8.60
N ARG A 8 36.03 -4.69 8.49
CA ARG A 8 36.17 -3.80 9.66
C ARG A 8 34.88 -3.73 10.47
N PHE A 9 33.73 -3.64 9.81
CA PHE A 9 32.42 -3.68 10.46
C PHE A 9 32.19 -5.01 11.20
N GLY A 10 32.55 -6.15 10.59
CA GLY A 10 32.44 -7.46 11.23
C GLY A 10 33.34 -7.66 12.45
N ALA A 11 34.52 -7.03 12.48
CA ALA A 11 35.37 -7.05 13.67
C ALA A 11 34.75 -6.32 14.87
N LEU A 12 33.89 -5.31 14.62
CA LEU A 12 33.23 -4.53 15.66
C LEU A 12 31.87 -5.13 16.09
N PHE A 13 31.14 -5.74 15.16
CA PHE A 13 29.73 -6.12 15.35
C PHE A 13 29.43 -7.60 15.08
N SER A 14 30.45 -8.44 14.89
CA SER A 14 30.35 -9.88 14.60
C SER A 14 29.50 -10.23 13.38
N ARG A 15 29.31 -9.28 12.46
CA ARG A 15 28.56 -9.42 11.21
C ARG A 15 29.39 -8.92 10.04
N VAL A 16 29.79 -9.79 9.13
CA VAL A 16 30.62 -9.41 7.98
C VAL A 16 29.74 -9.20 6.76
N TYR A 17 29.93 -8.07 6.08
CA TYR A 17 29.33 -7.81 4.76
C TYR A 17 30.38 -7.94 3.66
N GLN A 18 29.96 -8.49 2.52
CA GLN A 18 30.75 -8.56 1.30
C GLN A 18 29.88 -8.10 0.14
N THR A 19 30.47 -7.61 -0.94
CA THR A 19 29.74 -7.22 -2.17
C THR A 19 28.89 -8.38 -2.71
N ILE A 20 29.44 -9.59 -2.63
CA ILE A 20 28.81 -10.87 -2.93
C ILE A 20 29.06 -11.80 -1.74
N GLU A 21 28.01 -12.34 -1.17
CA GLU A 21 28.07 -13.36 -0.13
C GLU A 21 27.95 -14.76 -0.79
N PRO A 22 29.03 -15.54 -0.89
CA PRO A 22 28.98 -16.88 -1.44
C PRO A 22 28.39 -17.88 -0.45
N TYR A 23 27.86 -18.98 -0.98
CA TYR A 23 27.43 -20.13 -0.18
C TYR A 23 27.67 -21.42 -0.98
N ARG A 24 28.37 -22.41 -0.39
CA ARG A 24 28.75 -23.67 -1.04
C ARG A 24 29.49 -23.42 -2.36
N CYS A 25 30.50 -22.54 -2.33
CA CYS A 25 31.28 -22.13 -3.51
C CYS A 25 32.78 -22.49 -3.38
N GLU A 26 33.18 -23.10 -2.27
CA GLU A 26 34.57 -23.43 -1.94
C GLU A 26 35.16 -24.48 -2.88
N ASP A 27 34.31 -25.36 -3.43
CA ASP A 27 34.68 -26.43 -4.37
C ASP A 27 34.55 -26.02 -5.85
N GLU A 28 34.38 -24.73 -6.12
CA GLU A 28 34.22 -24.15 -7.46
C GLU A 28 33.11 -24.85 -8.30
N PRO A 29 31.83 -24.73 -7.89
CA PRO A 29 30.73 -25.45 -8.52
C PRO A 29 30.50 -25.07 -9.99
N GLU A 30 30.07 -26.05 -10.79
CA GLU A 30 29.77 -25.83 -12.21
C GLU A 30 28.46 -25.06 -12.42
N THR A 31 27.54 -25.10 -11.44
CA THR A 31 26.28 -24.34 -11.45
C THR A 31 26.26 -23.34 -10.29
N LEU A 32 25.97 -22.08 -10.58
CA LEU A 32 25.75 -21.05 -9.58
C LEU A 32 24.33 -20.50 -9.69
N LEU A 33 23.64 -20.42 -8.56
CA LEU A 33 22.45 -19.60 -8.40
C LEU A 33 22.88 -18.18 -7.99
N MET A 34 22.15 -17.17 -8.43
CA MET A 34 22.35 -15.79 -8.02
C MET A 34 21.02 -15.15 -7.66
N THR A 35 20.95 -14.49 -6.50
CA THR A 35 19.75 -13.77 -6.05
C THR A 35 20.14 -12.60 -5.15
N MET A 36 19.15 -11.81 -4.73
CA MET A 36 19.30 -10.69 -3.80
C MET A 36 18.36 -10.81 -2.60
N GLY A 37 18.68 -10.08 -1.53
CA GLY A 37 17.76 -9.90 -0.40
C GLY A 37 17.44 -11.19 0.36
N ALA A 38 16.22 -11.27 0.87
CA ALA A 38 15.78 -12.32 1.79
C ALA A 38 15.67 -13.72 1.15
N ASP A 39 15.45 -13.81 -0.16
CA ASP A 39 15.28 -15.11 -0.83
C ASP A 39 16.56 -15.95 -0.78
N ALA A 40 17.72 -15.31 -0.60
CA ALA A 40 18.99 -15.99 -0.45
C ALA A 40 18.95 -17.06 0.66
N THR A 41 18.20 -16.82 1.74
CA THR A 41 18.02 -17.81 2.82
C THR A 41 17.31 -19.07 2.32
N VAL A 42 16.27 -18.92 1.49
CA VAL A 42 15.55 -20.07 0.92
C VAL A 42 16.41 -20.78 -0.12
N PHE A 43 17.20 -20.02 -0.90
CA PHE A 43 18.14 -20.58 -1.86
C PHE A 43 19.21 -21.45 -1.19
N LYS A 44 19.72 -21.06 -0.01
CA LYS A 44 20.66 -21.88 0.77
C LYS A 44 20.08 -23.27 1.08
N ALA A 45 18.85 -23.30 1.61
CA ALA A 45 18.16 -24.56 1.90
C ALA A 45 17.89 -25.42 0.65
N ALA A 46 17.54 -24.79 -0.48
CA ALA A 46 17.37 -25.50 -1.75
C ALA A 46 18.70 -26.05 -2.29
N ILE A 47 19.80 -25.32 -2.13
CA ILE A 47 21.14 -25.75 -2.52
C ILE A 47 21.60 -26.94 -1.70
N ASP A 48 21.39 -26.94 -0.38
CA ASP A 48 21.71 -28.11 0.44
C ASP A 48 20.97 -29.36 -0.07
N THR A 49 19.67 -29.22 -0.40
CA THR A 49 18.89 -30.31 -1.00
C THR A 49 19.44 -30.78 -2.36
N LEU A 50 20.03 -29.89 -3.18
CA LEU A 50 20.67 -30.26 -4.45
C LEU A 50 22.04 -30.92 -4.22
N ARG A 51 22.79 -30.45 -3.22
CA ARG A 51 24.10 -30.97 -2.81
C ARG A 51 24.00 -32.37 -2.23
N GLU A 52 22.99 -32.64 -1.41
CA GLU A 52 22.65 -33.98 -0.91
C GLU A 52 22.39 -34.98 -2.06
N LYS A 53 21.90 -34.49 -3.20
CA LYS A 53 21.70 -35.28 -4.43
C LYS A 53 22.95 -35.35 -5.32
N GLY A 54 24.11 -34.99 -4.81
CA GLY A 54 25.40 -35.06 -5.50
C GLY A 54 25.64 -33.94 -6.52
N GLN A 55 24.82 -32.90 -6.58
CA GLN A 55 24.98 -31.84 -7.57
C GLN A 55 25.92 -30.74 -7.07
N LYS A 56 26.88 -30.34 -7.91
CA LYS A 56 27.80 -29.23 -7.61
C LYS A 56 27.15 -27.87 -7.89
N VAL A 57 26.38 -27.37 -6.92
CA VAL A 57 25.64 -26.10 -7.01
C VAL A 57 26.02 -25.14 -5.88
N GLY A 58 26.31 -23.89 -6.19
CA GLY A 58 26.54 -22.83 -5.19
C GLY A 58 25.56 -21.67 -5.33
N LEU A 59 25.58 -20.74 -4.37
CA LEU A 59 24.83 -19.49 -4.41
C LEU A 59 25.75 -18.29 -4.27
N LEU A 60 25.48 -17.27 -5.09
CA LEU A 60 26.00 -15.93 -4.96
C LEU A 60 24.86 -14.99 -4.56
N LYS A 61 24.84 -14.54 -3.30
CA LYS A 61 23.91 -13.50 -2.87
C LYS A 61 24.54 -12.13 -3.12
N ILE A 62 23.92 -11.33 -3.99
CA ILE A 62 24.37 -9.97 -4.25
C ILE A 62 23.92 -9.06 -3.11
N VAL A 63 24.85 -8.30 -2.54
CA VAL A 63 24.62 -7.33 -1.46
C VAL A 63 24.76 -5.90 -1.99
N LEU A 64 25.85 -5.64 -2.73
CA LEU A 64 26.06 -4.37 -3.42
C LEU A 64 25.59 -4.52 -4.86
N PHE A 65 24.53 -3.81 -5.24
CA PHE A 65 24.02 -3.81 -6.62
C PHE A 65 24.59 -2.65 -7.45
N ASN A 66 24.73 -1.47 -6.85
CA ASN A 66 25.26 -0.28 -7.50
C ASN A 66 26.35 0.38 -6.62
N PRO A 67 27.60 0.52 -7.12
CA PRO A 67 28.09 -0.01 -8.40
C PRO A 67 28.12 -1.55 -8.41
N PHE A 68 27.90 -2.17 -9.58
CA PHE A 68 27.86 -3.63 -9.68
C PHE A 68 29.25 -4.25 -9.45
N PRO A 69 29.38 -5.28 -8.59
CA PRO A 69 30.68 -5.80 -8.15
C PRO A 69 31.29 -6.78 -9.17
N ARG A 70 31.58 -6.29 -10.38
CA ARG A 70 32.08 -7.09 -11.51
C ARG A 70 33.32 -7.91 -11.15
N GLU A 71 34.34 -7.28 -10.58
CA GLU A 71 35.60 -7.96 -10.25
C GLU A 71 35.43 -9.10 -9.24
N ASP A 72 34.54 -8.90 -8.25
CA ASP A 72 34.23 -9.93 -7.26
C ASP A 72 33.41 -11.07 -7.90
N LEU A 73 32.49 -10.76 -8.79
CA LEU A 73 31.72 -11.76 -9.54
C LEU A 73 32.65 -12.67 -10.35
N LEU A 74 33.61 -12.10 -11.10
CA LEU A 74 34.51 -12.87 -11.96
C LEU A 74 35.34 -13.92 -11.21
N LYS A 75 35.60 -13.72 -9.90
CA LYS A 75 36.32 -14.70 -9.07
C LYS A 75 35.59 -16.04 -8.96
N TYR A 76 34.26 -16.00 -8.92
CA TYR A 76 33.41 -17.19 -8.77
C TYR A 76 33.07 -17.86 -10.11
N LEU A 77 33.23 -17.15 -11.23
CA LEU A 77 32.80 -17.65 -12.54
C LEU A 77 33.83 -18.52 -13.27
N ARG A 78 35.03 -18.73 -12.71
CA ARG A 78 36.15 -19.43 -13.38
C ARG A 78 35.80 -20.84 -13.89
N ARG A 79 35.09 -21.64 -13.09
CA ARG A 79 34.61 -23.00 -13.45
C ARG A 79 33.09 -23.07 -13.65
N CYS A 80 32.41 -21.94 -13.51
CA CYS A 80 30.98 -21.87 -13.68
C CYS A 80 30.64 -22.11 -15.16
N LYS A 81 29.88 -23.17 -15.43
CA LYS A 81 29.30 -23.44 -16.75
C LYS A 81 27.92 -22.82 -16.88
N GLU A 82 27.20 -22.71 -15.77
CA GLU A 82 25.80 -22.26 -15.71
C GLU A 82 25.57 -21.29 -14.55
N LEU A 83 25.06 -20.09 -14.87
CA LEU A 83 24.68 -19.06 -13.90
C LEU A 83 23.17 -18.79 -14.01
N ILE A 84 22.40 -19.21 -13.02
CA ILE A 84 20.95 -18.98 -12.96
C ILE A 84 20.70 -17.76 -12.07
N VAL A 85 20.19 -16.68 -12.67
CA VAL A 85 19.95 -15.40 -11.99
C VAL A 85 18.45 -15.25 -11.70
N HIS A 86 18.12 -15.10 -10.43
CA HIS A 86 16.75 -14.93 -9.96
C HIS A 86 16.41 -13.46 -9.73
N ASP A 87 15.27 -13.04 -10.28
CA ASP A 87 14.70 -11.72 -10.08
C ASP A 87 13.24 -11.80 -9.59
N ARG A 88 12.92 -10.98 -8.59
CA ARG A 88 11.54 -10.69 -8.15
C ARG A 88 10.97 -9.41 -8.76
N ASN A 89 11.61 -8.93 -9.81
CA ASN A 89 11.25 -7.72 -10.54
C ASN A 89 11.39 -7.98 -12.04
N PHE A 90 11.00 -7.01 -12.86
CA PHE A 90 11.40 -6.96 -14.27
C PHE A 90 11.48 -5.51 -14.74
N VAL A 91 12.43 -5.24 -15.62
CA VAL A 91 12.66 -3.96 -16.31
C VAL A 91 12.61 -4.25 -17.81
N GLY A 92 11.46 -3.98 -18.43
CA GLY A 92 11.19 -4.40 -19.81
C GLY A 92 10.89 -5.90 -19.89
N LEU A 93 11.70 -6.65 -20.64
CA LEU A 93 11.50 -8.09 -20.86
C LEU A 93 12.19 -8.97 -19.81
N GLU A 94 13.06 -8.40 -18.99
CA GLU A 94 14.09 -9.08 -18.19
C GLU A 94 14.10 -8.64 -16.73
N GLY A 95 14.67 -9.47 -15.85
CA GLY A 95 14.96 -9.08 -14.46
C GLY A 95 16.08 -8.04 -14.38
N ALA A 96 16.03 -7.14 -13.39
CA ALA A 96 17.04 -6.10 -13.20
C ALA A 96 18.43 -6.69 -12.92
N LEU A 97 18.52 -7.69 -12.04
CA LEU A 97 19.78 -8.35 -11.72
C LEU A 97 20.30 -9.14 -12.90
N PHE A 98 19.45 -9.90 -13.58
CA PHE A 98 19.82 -10.62 -14.79
C PHE A 98 20.37 -9.69 -15.87
N LYS A 99 19.75 -8.53 -16.08
CA LYS A 99 20.22 -7.53 -17.04
C LYS A 99 21.61 -7.00 -16.68
N GLU A 100 21.82 -6.67 -15.40
CA GLU A 100 23.10 -6.17 -14.90
C GLU A 100 24.21 -7.21 -15.03
N VAL A 101 23.93 -8.48 -14.70
CA VAL A 101 24.86 -9.60 -14.89
C VAL A 101 25.24 -9.76 -16.35
N LYS A 102 24.27 -9.75 -17.28
CA LYS A 102 24.56 -9.86 -18.70
C LYS A 102 25.44 -8.73 -19.21
N ALA A 103 25.17 -7.49 -18.81
CA ALA A 103 25.97 -6.33 -19.21
C ALA A 103 27.42 -6.47 -18.73
N ASN A 104 27.64 -6.88 -17.48
CA ASN A 104 28.96 -7.03 -16.88
C ASN A 104 29.77 -8.24 -17.41
N LEU A 105 29.10 -9.20 -18.05
CA LEU A 105 29.70 -10.36 -18.70
C LEU A 105 29.75 -10.23 -20.24
N PHE A 106 29.31 -9.10 -20.81
CA PHE A 106 29.15 -8.95 -22.25
C PHE A 106 30.47 -9.14 -23.00
N ASP A 107 31.53 -8.43 -22.59
CA ASP A 107 32.85 -8.42 -23.24
C ASP A 107 33.74 -9.62 -22.91
N LEU A 108 33.23 -10.65 -22.23
CA LEU A 108 34.02 -11.85 -21.92
C LEU A 108 33.96 -12.84 -23.07
N ASP A 109 35.13 -13.26 -23.55
CA ASP A 109 35.27 -14.33 -24.56
C ASP A 109 34.71 -15.67 -24.06
N LYS A 110 35.01 -15.99 -22.79
CA LYS A 110 34.51 -17.18 -22.10
C LYS A 110 33.62 -16.74 -20.94
N LYS A 111 32.34 -17.07 -21.02
CA LYS A 111 31.34 -16.77 -20.00
C LYS A 111 30.42 -17.97 -19.76
N PRO A 112 29.91 -18.15 -18.53
CA PRO A 112 28.91 -19.16 -18.26
C PRO A 112 27.65 -18.91 -19.10
N ARG A 113 26.87 -19.97 -19.28
CA ARG A 113 25.50 -19.85 -19.76
C ARG A 113 24.68 -19.14 -18.69
N VAL A 114 24.20 -17.93 -18.99
CA VAL A 114 23.41 -17.13 -18.04
C VAL A 114 21.92 -17.30 -18.33
N ILE A 115 21.15 -17.75 -17.33
CA ILE A 115 19.70 -17.96 -17.44
C ILE A 115 18.98 -17.03 -16.46
N GLY A 116 18.06 -16.22 -16.96
CA GLY A 116 17.21 -15.37 -16.14
C GLY A 116 15.98 -16.16 -15.67
N VAL A 117 15.65 -16.09 -14.39
CA VAL A 117 14.46 -16.74 -13.84
C VAL A 117 13.69 -15.76 -12.97
N ARG A 118 12.39 -15.67 -13.24
CA ARG A 118 11.47 -14.82 -12.49
C ARG A 118 10.58 -15.68 -11.62
N GLY A 119 10.55 -15.39 -10.33
CA GLY A 119 9.68 -16.02 -9.34
C GLY A 119 9.27 -15.01 -8.27
N GLY A 120 8.21 -15.29 -7.52
CA GLY A 120 7.83 -14.43 -6.37
C GLY A 120 7.33 -13.02 -6.73
N LEU A 121 6.94 -12.77 -7.98
CA LEU A 121 6.41 -11.49 -8.44
C LEU A 121 5.06 -11.15 -7.79
N GLY A 122 4.87 -9.87 -7.46
CA GLY A 122 3.67 -9.39 -6.76
C GLY A 122 3.61 -9.80 -5.29
N GLY A 123 4.76 -10.04 -4.65
CA GLY A 123 4.84 -10.41 -3.22
C GLY A 123 4.55 -11.88 -2.93
N ARG A 124 4.44 -12.73 -3.96
CA ARG A 124 4.30 -14.20 -3.80
C ARG A 124 5.53 -14.81 -3.13
N ASP A 125 5.30 -15.85 -2.33
CA ASP A 125 6.38 -16.49 -1.59
C ASP A 125 7.27 -17.34 -2.50
N VAL A 126 8.59 -17.32 -2.25
CA VAL A 126 9.57 -18.12 -3.00
C VAL A 126 10.02 -19.25 -2.08
N GLY A 127 9.33 -20.39 -2.16
CA GLY A 127 9.63 -21.56 -1.34
C GLY A 127 10.75 -22.43 -1.91
N ARG A 128 11.26 -23.37 -1.09
CA ARG A 128 12.29 -24.34 -1.51
C ARG A 128 11.93 -25.08 -2.80
N ARG A 129 10.67 -25.51 -2.94
CA ARG A 129 10.17 -26.17 -4.15
C ARG A 129 10.29 -25.28 -5.38
N THR A 130 9.93 -24.01 -5.26
CA THR A 130 10.04 -23.02 -6.33
C THR A 130 11.48 -22.92 -6.82
N VAL A 131 12.47 -22.82 -5.91
CA VAL A 131 13.90 -22.76 -6.28
C VAL A 131 14.37 -24.03 -6.98
N LEU A 132 13.94 -25.21 -6.51
CA LEU A 132 14.24 -26.48 -7.19
C LEU A 132 13.65 -26.54 -8.61
N ASP A 133 12.45 -25.99 -8.79
CA ASP A 133 11.81 -25.88 -10.11
C ASP A 133 12.55 -24.86 -11.00
N MET A 134 13.06 -23.75 -10.46
CA MET A 134 13.92 -22.81 -11.19
C MET A 134 15.15 -23.52 -11.80
N VAL A 135 15.85 -24.33 -11.00
CA VAL A 135 17.02 -25.10 -11.47
C VAL A 135 16.62 -26.12 -12.52
N ARG A 136 15.52 -26.85 -12.29
CA ARG A 136 15.04 -27.87 -13.23
C ARG A 136 14.71 -27.27 -14.61
N GLU A 137 13.97 -26.17 -14.64
CA GLU A 137 13.55 -25.52 -15.89
C GLU A 137 14.72 -24.79 -16.58
N ALA A 138 15.63 -24.19 -15.82
CA ALA A 138 16.85 -23.57 -16.37
C ALA A 138 17.73 -24.58 -17.14
N ARG A 139 17.85 -25.81 -16.64
CA ARG A 139 18.62 -26.88 -17.28
C ARG A 139 17.97 -27.43 -18.56
N LYS A 140 16.65 -27.37 -18.68
CA LYS A 140 15.94 -27.79 -19.90
C LYS A 140 16.09 -26.79 -21.04
N THR A 141 16.40 -25.54 -20.74
CA THR A 141 16.45 -24.49 -21.74
C THR A 141 17.80 -24.50 -22.46
N ARG A 142 17.86 -24.15 -23.75
CA ARG A 142 19.11 -24.11 -24.54
C ARG A 142 19.71 -22.71 -24.73
N GLY A 143 18.96 -21.64 -24.48
CA GLY A 143 19.40 -20.24 -24.67
C GLY A 143 19.38 -19.41 -23.38
N THR A 144 19.70 -18.12 -23.52
CA THR A 144 19.45 -17.10 -22.48
C THR A 144 17.96 -16.81 -22.42
N SER A 145 17.23 -17.60 -21.66
CA SER A 145 15.77 -17.48 -21.50
C SER A 145 15.42 -16.75 -20.21
N ASN A 146 14.37 -15.94 -20.25
CA ASN A 146 13.74 -15.38 -19.05
C ASN A 146 12.56 -16.24 -18.62
N LEU A 147 12.86 -17.29 -17.87
CA LEU A 147 11.87 -18.26 -17.43
C LEU A 147 10.91 -17.63 -16.41
N TRP A 148 9.65 -18.01 -16.51
CA TRP A 148 8.64 -17.69 -15.50
C TRP A 148 8.36 -18.96 -14.70
N ILE A 149 8.64 -18.88 -13.40
CA ILE A 149 8.35 -19.95 -12.46
C ILE A 149 7.22 -19.47 -11.55
N ASP A 150 6.37 -20.41 -11.13
CA ASP A 150 5.26 -20.14 -10.21
C ASP A 150 4.13 -19.25 -10.79
N LEU A 151 3.95 -19.23 -12.11
CA LEU A 151 2.74 -18.68 -12.73
C LEU A 151 1.61 -19.72 -12.66
N LYS A 152 0.59 -19.45 -11.84
CA LYS A 152 -0.71 -20.10 -12.01
C LYS A 152 -1.40 -19.50 -13.24
N LYS A 153 -1.65 -20.31 -14.26
CA LYS A 153 -2.60 -19.94 -15.31
C LYS A 153 -3.99 -19.89 -14.67
N HIS A 154 -4.52 -18.67 -14.50
CA HIS A 154 -5.92 -18.47 -14.21
C HIS A 154 -6.61 -18.09 -15.52
N GLU A 155 -7.60 -18.87 -15.93
CA GLU A 155 -8.57 -18.43 -16.91
C GLU A 155 -9.50 -17.45 -16.22
N TYR A 156 -9.46 -16.19 -16.66
CA TYR A 156 -10.43 -15.20 -16.25
C TYR A 156 -11.61 -15.28 -17.20
N ASN A 157 -12.82 -15.48 -16.68
CA ASN A 157 -14.00 -15.17 -17.48
C ASN A 157 -14.07 -13.64 -17.62
N LEU A 158 -13.71 -13.15 -18.80
CA LEU A 158 -13.72 -11.72 -19.14
C LEU A 158 -15.07 -11.25 -19.69
N GLU A 159 -16.14 -12.04 -19.55
CA GLU A 159 -17.50 -11.57 -19.84
C GLU A 159 -17.86 -10.40 -18.92
N MET A 160 -17.68 -9.19 -19.46
CA MET A 160 -18.13 -7.97 -18.82
C MET A 160 -19.63 -7.84 -19.02
N LYS A 161 -20.40 -7.98 -17.95
CA LYS A 161 -21.82 -7.61 -17.97
C LYS A 161 -21.93 -6.09 -18.21
N PRO A 162 -22.82 -5.64 -19.10
CA PRO A 162 -23.12 -4.22 -19.25
C PRO A 162 -23.53 -3.65 -17.88
N ILE A 163 -22.85 -2.58 -17.44
CA ILE A 163 -23.20 -1.88 -16.21
C ILE A 163 -24.20 -0.78 -16.62
N PRO A 164 -25.46 -0.83 -16.15
CA PRO A 164 -26.43 0.24 -16.43
C PRO A 164 -25.89 1.61 -16.01
N GLY A 165 -26.06 2.63 -16.87
CA GLY A 165 -25.57 4.00 -16.61
C GLY A 165 -24.07 4.20 -16.81
N LEU A 166 -23.33 3.18 -17.29
CA LEU A 166 -21.89 3.30 -17.54
C LEU A 166 -21.56 4.37 -18.59
N ASP A 167 -22.40 4.56 -19.61
CA ASP A 167 -22.16 5.58 -20.64
C ASP A 167 -22.30 7.01 -20.07
N GLU A 168 -23.28 7.24 -19.19
CA GLU A 168 -23.41 8.51 -18.48
C GLU A 168 -22.20 8.74 -17.56
N LEU A 169 -21.75 7.69 -16.87
CA LEU A 169 -20.54 7.75 -16.06
C LEU A 169 -19.30 8.00 -16.95
N ALA A 170 -19.14 7.31 -18.07
CA ALA A 170 -18.00 7.45 -18.97
C ALA A 170 -17.96 8.82 -19.66
N GLY A 171 -19.13 9.42 -19.89
CA GLY A 171 -19.27 10.77 -20.45
C GLY A 171 -18.87 11.90 -19.49
N ARG A 172 -18.74 11.65 -18.17
CA ARG A 172 -18.25 12.69 -17.25
C ARG A 172 -16.74 12.84 -17.40
N GLU A 173 -16.30 14.09 -17.40
CA GLU A 173 -14.88 14.46 -17.46
C GLU A 173 -14.06 13.75 -16.36
N ASP A 174 -12.91 13.21 -16.76
CA ASP A 174 -11.95 12.62 -15.84
C ASP A 174 -10.90 13.66 -15.45
N LEU A 175 -10.83 13.97 -14.17
CA LEU A 175 -9.90 14.96 -13.62
C LEU A 175 -8.62 14.33 -13.05
N MET A 176 -8.39 13.04 -13.31
CA MET A 176 -7.17 12.33 -12.94
C MET A 176 -6.62 11.53 -14.13
N ASN A 177 -5.49 11.99 -14.67
CA ASN A 177 -4.83 11.37 -15.81
C ASN A 177 -4.28 9.97 -15.47
N PRO A 178 -4.21 9.05 -16.45
CA PRO A 178 -3.46 7.81 -16.30
C PRO A 178 -1.95 8.08 -16.13
N GLY A 179 -1.21 7.12 -15.57
CA GLY A 179 0.26 7.18 -15.49
C GLY A 179 0.85 7.57 -14.13
N HIS A 180 0.07 7.55 -13.06
CA HIS A 180 0.56 7.77 -11.69
C HIS A 180 1.32 6.56 -11.10
N LYS A 181 2.07 6.80 -10.02
CA LYS A 181 2.91 5.77 -9.34
C LYS A 181 2.18 4.95 -8.26
N ALA A 182 0.85 5.01 -8.20
CA ALA A 182 0.07 4.19 -7.27
C ALA A 182 0.26 2.69 -7.52
N CYS A 183 0.11 1.87 -6.49
CA CYS A 183 0.08 0.41 -6.63
C CYS A 183 -1.07 -0.04 -7.54
N ALA A 184 -0.94 -1.22 -8.16
CA ALA A 184 -2.06 -1.85 -8.87
C ALA A 184 -3.26 -2.04 -7.91
N GLY A 185 -4.45 -1.57 -8.34
CA GLY A 185 -5.66 -1.60 -7.50
C GLY A 185 -5.64 -0.60 -6.33
N CYS A 186 -4.80 0.42 -6.32
CA CYS A 186 -4.73 1.37 -5.21
C CYS A 186 -6.10 2.05 -4.94
N GLY A 187 -6.70 1.74 -3.78
CA GLY A 187 -7.98 2.34 -3.38
C GLY A 187 -7.88 3.86 -3.17
N ALA A 188 -6.74 4.38 -2.73
CA ALA A 188 -6.56 5.83 -2.52
C ALA A 188 -6.59 6.59 -3.85
N ALA A 189 -5.94 6.07 -4.90
CA ALA A 189 -6.00 6.66 -6.24
C ALA A 189 -7.42 6.60 -6.80
N LEU A 190 -8.11 5.46 -6.64
CA LEU A 190 -9.49 5.29 -7.09
C LEU A 190 -10.45 6.27 -6.39
N ALA A 191 -10.36 6.38 -5.05
CA ALA A 191 -11.19 7.29 -4.28
C ALA A 191 -10.92 8.76 -4.64
N LEU A 192 -9.65 9.15 -4.78
CA LEU A 192 -9.28 10.51 -5.17
C LEU A 192 -9.87 10.87 -6.54
N ARG A 193 -9.75 9.97 -7.53
CA ARG A 193 -10.33 10.13 -8.87
C ARG A 193 -11.84 10.40 -8.80
N HIS A 194 -12.58 9.62 -8.02
CA HIS A 194 -14.02 9.84 -7.84
C HIS A 194 -14.31 11.17 -7.13
N VAL A 195 -13.60 11.50 -6.06
CA VAL A 195 -13.80 12.74 -5.30
C VAL A 195 -13.62 13.97 -6.20
N VAL A 196 -12.48 14.10 -6.90
CA VAL A 196 -12.24 15.29 -7.75
C VAL A 196 -13.23 15.37 -8.90
N ARG A 197 -13.64 14.22 -9.45
CA ARG A 197 -14.64 14.15 -10.51
C ARG A 197 -16.04 14.58 -10.05
N ILE A 198 -16.43 14.23 -8.83
CA ILE A 198 -17.72 14.63 -8.24
C ILE A 198 -17.72 16.14 -7.95
N LEU A 199 -16.61 16.68 -7.45
CA LEU A 199 -16.48 18.11 -7.12
C LEU A 199 -16.24 19.00 -8.35
N GLY A 200 -15.69 18.45 -9.43
CA GLY A 200 -15.49 19.14 -10.70
C GLY A 200 -14.29 20.08 -10.73
N ARG A 201 -14.14 20.81 -11.85
CA ARG A 201 -12.97 21.65 -12.16
C ARG A 201 -12.72 22.80 -11.19
N ARG A 202 -13.75 23.28 -10.50
CA ARG A 202 -13.65 24.34 -9.48
C ARG A 202 -13.21 23.77 -8.14
N THR A 203 -12.15 22.97 -8.14
CA THR A 203 -11.61 22.30 -6.96
C THR A 203 -10.12 22.55 -6.87
N MET A 204 -9.62 22.86 -5.68
CA MET A 204 -8.20 22.93 -5.36
C MET A 204 -7.87 21.88 -4.30
N VAL A 205 -6.79 21.13 -4.49
CA VAL A 205 -6.45 19.98 -3.65
C VAL A 205 -5.17 20.24 -2.87
N VAL A 206 -5.24 20.16 -1.54
CA VAL A 206 -4.08 20.22 -0.65
C VAL A 206 -3.69 18.80 -0.25
N ILE A 207 -2.46 18.40 -0.56
CA ILE A 207 -1.94 17.06 -0.30
C ILE A 207 -0.70 17.17 0.61
N PRO A 208 -0.77 16.77 1.89
CA PRO A 208 0.43 16.67 2.71
C PRO A 208 1.32 15.51 2.26
N ALA A 209 2.57 15.47 2.76
CA ALA A 209 3.46 14.32 2.57
C ALA A 209 2.78 12.99 2.95
N CYS A 210 2.46 12.16 1.95
CA CYS A 210 1.78 10.87 2.12
C CYS A 210 1.85 10.06 0.81
N CYS A 211 1.23 8.87 0.73
CA CYS A 211 1.14 8.12 -0.54
C CYS A 211 0.62 8.99 -1.68
N SER A 212 -0.40 9.82 -1.40
CA SER A 212 -1.01 10.67 -2.41
C SER A 212 -0.10 11.78 -2.92
N SER A 213 0.99 12.11 -2.21
CA SER A 213 2.03 12.99 -2.76
C SER A 213 2.73 12.37 -3.98
N LEU A 214 2.94 11.04 -3.97
CA LEU A 214 3.49 10.31 -5.12
C LEU A 214 2.45 10.06 -6.21
N ILE A 215 1.17 9.94 -5.82
CA ILE A 215 0.05 9.74 -6.75
C ILE A 215 -0.27 11.04 -7.50
N GLY A 216 -0.20 12.18 -6.82
CA GLY A 216 -0.50 13.51 -7.38
C GLY A 216 0.41 13.91 -8.54
N GLY A 217 1.59 13.30 -8.64
CA GLY A 217 2.56 13.53 -9.71
C GLY A 217 3.94 13.87 -9.14
N TYR A 218 5.00 13.59 -9.91
CA TYR A 218 6.35 14.07 -9.62
C TYR A 218 6.72 15.12 -10.64
N SER A 219 7.30 16.23 -10.20
CA SER A 219 7.73 17.33 -11.08
C SER A 219 8.56 16.82 -12.27
N PRO A 220 8.28 17.23 -13.51
CA PRO A 220 7.34 18.27 -13.94
C PRO A 220 5.90 17.77 -14.22
N TYR A 221 5.59 16.52 -13.92
CA TYR A 221 4.31 15.90 -14.25
C TYR A 221 3.28 16.06 -13.12
N GLN A 222 2.02 16.26 -13.52
CA GLN A 222 0.86 16.22 -12.61
C GLN A 222 -0.14 15.16 -13.08
N THR A 223 -0.75 14.48 -12.12
CA THR A 223 -1.79 13.48 -12.39
C THR A 223 -3.16 14.12 -12.34
N LEU A 224 -3.39 15.10 -11.45
CA LEU A 224 -4.69 15.74 -11.30
C LEU A 224 -4.82 16.93 -12.26
N ASN A 225 -5.96 17.03 -12.95
CA ASN A 225 -6.31 18.15 -13.84
C ASN A 225 -7.00 19.30 -13.08
N VAL A 226 -6.57 19.54 -11.85
CA VAL A 226 -7.01 20.61 -10.95
C VAL A 226 -5.79 21.13 -10.17
N PRO A 227 -5.79 22.38 -9.66
CA PRO A 227 -4.67 22.88 -8.87
C PRO A 227 -4.36 22.01 -7.65
N VAL A 228 -3.09 21.61 -7.50
CA VAL A 228 -2.60 20.79 -6.38
C VAL A 228 -1.53 21.54 -5.62
N PHE A 229 -1.67 21.60 -4.30
CA PHE A 229 -0.69 22.15 -3.37
C PHE A 229 -0.10 21.04 -2.52
N HIS A 230 1.17 20.73 -2.74
CA HIS A 230 1.92 19.84 -1.86
C HIS A 230 2.44 20.61 -0.65
N VAL A 231 2.19 20.07 0.54
CA VAL A 231 2.51 20.74 1.81
C VAL A 231 3.21 19.80 2.78
N THR A 232 3.75 20.35 3.86
CA THR A 232 4.38 19.55 4.91
C THR A 232 3.35 18.65 5.59
N PHE A 233 3.81 17.54 6.17
CA PHE A 233 2.91 16.48 6.65
C PHE A 233 1.86 16.96 7.68
N CYS A 234 2.24 17.89 8.55
CA CYS A 234 1.40 18.39 9.64
C CYS A 234 0.49 19.58 9.26
N SER A 235 0.70 20.22 8.10
CA SER A 235 0.15 21.56 7.83
C SER A 235 -1.04 21.58 6.86
N ALA A 236 -1.59 20.42 6.49
CA ALA A 236 -2.60 20.33 5.43
C ALA A 236 -3.83 21.21 5.68
N ALA A 237 -4.47 21.10 6.84
CA ALA A 237 -5.65 21.89 7.18
C ALA A 237 -5.34 23.39 7.31
N SER A 238 -4.19 23.75 7.90
CA SER A 238 -3.75 25.16 8.01
C SER A 238 -3.45 25.77 6.64
N SER A 239 -2.85 25.00 5.73
CA SER A 239 -2.58 25.44 4.36
C SER A 239 -3.86 25.63 3.56
N ALA A 240 -4.82 24.70 3.70
CA ALA A 240 -6.14 24.82 3.10
C ALA A 240 -6.92 26.04 3.62
N THR A 241 -6.79 26.33 4.92
CA THR A 241 -7.33 27.56 5.54
C THR A 241 -6.78 28.81 4.84
N GLY A 242 -5.46 28.90 4.67
CA GLY A 242 -4.83 30.03 3.98
C GLY A 242 -5.28 30.18 2.52
N ILE A 243 -5.42 29.07 1.79
CA ILE A 243 -5.92 29.06 0.41
C ILE A 243 -7.37 29.56 0.37
N ARG A 244 -8.24 29.05 1.26
CA ARG A 244 -9.65 29.46 1.36
C ARG A 244 -9.77 30.95 1.65
N ALA A 245 -9.03 31.44 2.65
CA ALA A 245 -9.00 32.86 3.01
C ALA A 245 -8.51 33.75 1.85
N SER A 246 -7.49 33.31 1.10
CA SER A 246 -6.98 34.03 -0.08
C SER A 246 -8.03 34.13 -1.20
N LEU A 247 -8.77 33.06 -1.46
CA LEU A 247 -9.86 33.07 -2.43
C LEU A 247 -11.01 33.97 -1.99
N ASP A 248 -11.36 33.96 -0.70
CA ASP A 248 -12.42 34.81 -0.14
C ASP A 248 -12.05 36.29 -0.21
N ALA A 249 -10.80 36.65 0.09
CA ALA A 249 -10.27 38.01 -0.08
C ALA A 249 -10.33 38.50 -1.54
N ARG A 250 -10.30 37.59 -2.51
CA ARG A 250 -10.48 37.86 -3.94
C ARG A 250 -11.93 37.79 -4.41
N GLY A 251 -12.88 37.51 -3.51
CA GLY A 251 -14.30 37.36 -3.83
C GLY A 251 -14.68 36.04 -4.52
N ILE A 252 -13.77 35.07 -4.61
CA ILE A 252 -13.98 33.79 -5.33
C ILE A 252 -14.55 32.75 -4.36
N ARG A 253 -15.88 32.58 -4.32
CA ARG A 253 -16.56 31.69 -3.32
C ARG A 253 -17.06 30.36 -3.87
N ASP A 254 -17.00 30.19 -5.17
CA ASP A 254 -17.53 29.07 -5.95
C ASP A 254 -16.53 27.92 -6.17
N HIS A 255 -15.37 27.98 -5.52
CA HIS A 255 -14.33 26.95 -5.59
C HIS A 255 -14.29 26.12 -4.32
N HIS A 256 -14.22 24.80 -4.45
CA HIS A 256 -13.94 23.91 -3.33
C HIS A 256 -12.45 23.93 -3.02
N VAL A 257 -12.10 24.12 -1.73
CA VAL A 257 -10.75 23.86 -1.22
C VAL A 257 -10.83 22.58 -0.41
N ILE A 258 -10.12 21.55 -0.89
CA ILE A 258 -10.14 20.24 -0.24
C ILE A 258 -8.78 19.88 0.33
N VAL A 259 -8.79 19.22 1.48
CA VAL A 259 -7.63 18.49 2.00
C VAL A 259 -7.79 17.02 1.65
N TRP A 260 -6.75 16.41 1.08
CA TRP A 260 -6.70 14.99 0.82
C TRP A 260 -5.50 14.36 1.56
N ALA A 261 -5.77 13.79 2.73
CA ALA A 261 -4.74 13.31 3.64
C ALA A 261 -4.97 11.85 4.06
N GLY A 262 -3.89 11.11 4.26
CA GLY A 262 -3.96 9.75 4.83
C GLY A 262 -4.26 9.80 6.33
N ASP A 263 -4.48 8.64 6.94
CA ASP A 263 -4.72 8.56 8.39
C ASP A 263 -3.56 9.12 9.21
N GLY A 264 -2.29 8.85 8.88
CA GLY A 264 -1.15 9.44 9.61
C GLY A 264 -1.14 10.98 9.65
N GLY A 265 -1.52 11.62 8.54
CA GLY A 265 -1.62 13.10 8.44
C GLY A 265 -2.87 13.67 9.10
N THR A 266 -3.78 12.82 9.58
CA THR A 266 -5.09 13.24 10.11
C THR A 266 -5.25 12.83 11.57
N TYR A 267 -4.99 11.57 11.88
CA TYR A 267 -5.12 10.96 13.21
C TYR A 267 -3.99 11.32 14.16
N ASP A 268 -2.81 11.63 13.63
CA ASP A 268 -1.57 11.80 14.40
C ASP A 268 -0.98 13.20 14.18
N ILE A 269 -0.02 13.34 13.25
CA ILE A 269 0.84 14.54 13.17
C ILE A 269 0.09 15.80 12.73
N GLY A 270 -0.99 15.66 11.94
CA GLY A 270 -1.83 16.77 11.52
C GLY A 270 -3.05 17.03 12.40
N LEU A 271 -3.21 16.30 13.51
CA LEU A 271 -4.39 16.39 14.38
C LEU A 271 -4.60 17.81 14.92
N GLN A 272 -3.53 18.52 15.28
CA GLN A 272 -3.63 19.90 15.76
C GLN A 272 -4.16 20.85 14.66
N ALA A 273 -3.69 20.70 13.42
CA ALA A 273 -4.09 21.55 12.32
C ALA A 273 -5.56 21.32 11.93
N ILE A 274 -5.99 20.06 11.86
CA ILE A 274 -7.39 19.73 11.58
C ILE A 274 -8.33 20.19 12.70
N SER A 275 -7.94 19.98 13.97
CA SER A 275 -8.69 20.43 15.14
C SER A 275 -8.88 21.96 15.14
N GLY A 276 -7.82 22.72 14.86
CA GLY A 276 -7.93 24.18 14.76
C GLY A 276 -8.78 24.66 13.57
N ALA A 277 -8.72 23.97 12.42
CA ALA A 277 -9.60 24.32 11.29
C ALA A 277 -11.08 23.99 11.56
N ALA A 278 -11.35 22.90 12.28
CA ALA A 278 -12.68 22.53 12.72
C ALA A 278 -13.24 23.53 13.75
N GLU A 279 -12.42 23.92 14.73
CA GLU A 279 -12.77 24.91 15.77
C GLU A 279 -13.12 26.29 15.19
N ARG A 280 -12.35 26.76 14.19
CA ARG A 280 -12.69 27.99 13.45
C ARG A 280 -13.79 27.81 12.40
N ASN A 281 -14.31 26.59 12.25
CA ASN A 281 -15.31 26.21 11.26
C ASN A 281 -14.93 26.67 9.83
N GLU A 282 -13.65 26.49 9.47
CA GLU A 282 -13.09 26.92 8.19
C GLU A 282 -13.85 26.32 7.01
N ASN A 283 -14.15 27.12 5.97
CA ASN A 283 -14.95 26.69 4.83
C ASN A 283 -14.18 25.77 3.86
N ILE A 284 -13.78 24.59 4.33
CA ILE A 284 -13.01 23.58 3.58
C ILE A 284 -13.65 22.19 3.71
N LEU A 285 -13.40 21.33 2.72
CA LEU A 285 -13.76 19.91 2.82
C LEU A 285 -12.51 19.09 3.12
N TYR A 286 -12.52 18.37 4.23
CA TYR A 286 -11.41 17.52 4.62
C TYR A 286 -11.73 16.06 4.33
N PHE A 287 -10.92 15.44 3.48
CA PHE A 287 -10.97 14.00 3.20
C PHE A 287 -9.81 13.29 3.90
N CYS A 288 -10.15 12.41 4.84
CA CYS A 288 -9.22 11.43 5.38
C CYS A 288 -9.36 10.12 4.62
N TYR A 289 -8.39 9.78 3.79
CA TYR A 289 -8.32 8.46 3.15
C TYR A 289 -7.65 7.49 4.15
N ASN A 290 -8.46 6.86 4.99
CA ASN A 290 -7.99 6.00 6.07
C ASN A 290 -7.64 4.61 5.52
N ASN A 291 -6.35 4.35 5.36
CA ASN A 291 -5.84 3.02 5.03
C ASN A 291 -5.18 2.34 6.24
N GLN A 292 -5.35 2.89 7.44
CA GLN A 292 -5.06 2.28 8.74
C GLN A 292 -3.57 2.03 9.04
N ALA A 293 -2.67 2.70 8.34
CA ALA A 293 -1.24 2.72 8.65
C ALA A 293 -0.54 3.85 7.88
N TYR A 294 0.69 4.20 8.27
CA TYR A 294 1.57 4.98 7.40
C TYR A 294 2.07 4.10 6.25
N MET A 295 1.27 3.99 5.19
CA MET A 295 1.55 3.08 4.08
C MET A 295 2.81 3.46 3.29
N ASN A 296 3.02 4.76 3.06
CA ASN A 296 4.11 5.24 2.21
C ASN A 296 5.50 4.88 2.74
N THR A 297 5.66 4.96 4.05
CA THR A 297 6.96 4.80 4.72
C THR A 297 7.29 3.35 5.02
N GLY A 298 6.46 2.38 4.58
CA GLY A 298 6.69 0.96 4.83
C GLY A 298 5.73 0.33 5.86
N VAL A 299 4.47 0.82 5.91
CA VAL A 299 3.39 0.25 6.73
C VAL A 299 3.72 0.33 8.23
N GLN A 300 3.89 1.55 8.75
CA GLN A 300 4.03 1.79 10.20
C GLN A 300 2.69 2.04 10.87
N ARG A 301 2.62 1.76 12.18
CA ARG A 301 1.44 2.01 13.01
C ARG A 301 1.00 3.48 12.98
N SER A 302 -0.29 3.69 12.79
CA SER A 302 -0.96 4.97 13.05
C SER A 302 -1.97 4.84 14.18
N SER A 303 -2.51 5.96 14.69
CA SER A 303 -3.63 5.89 15.64
C SER A 303 -4.92 5.36 15.00
N ALA A 304 -5.00 5.23 13.67
CA ALA A 304 -6.12 4.57 12.98
C ALA A 304 -5.97 3.05 12.87
N THR A 305 -4.76 2.50 13.08
CA THR A 305 -4.49 1.07 12.98
C THR A 305 -5.39 0.28 13.95
N PRO A 306 -6.10 -0.78 13.49
CA PRO A 306 -6.90 -1.66 14.35
C PRO A 306 -6.08 -2.36 15.42
N VAL A 307 -6.71 -2.67 16.55
CA VAL A 307 -6.13 -3.50 17.60
C VAL A 307 -5.71 -4.87 17.05
N GLY A 308 -4.59 -5.40 17.50
CA GLY A 308 -4.03 -6.69 17.07
C GLY A 308 -3.39 -6.71 15.69
N THR A 309 -3.31 -5.57 15.00
CA THR A 309 -2.67 -5.46 13.67
C THR A 309 -1.15 -5.47 13.78
N TYR A 310 -0.48 -6.22 12.90
CA TYR A 310 0.97 -6.17 12.75
C TYR A 310 1.38 -5.18 11.66
N THR A 311 2.32 -4.30 12.01
CA THR A 311 2.93 -3.26 11.18
C THR A 311 4.45 -3.28 11.42
N ALA A 312 5.22 -2.47 10.68
CA ALA A 312 6.67 -2.38 10.88
C ALA A 312 7.10 -1.83 12.26
N THR A 313 6.18 -1.19 13.01
CA THR A 313 6.49 -0.53 14.30
C THR A 313 5.60 -0.99 15.45
N THR A 314 4.84 -2.07 15.28
CA THR A 314 4.09 -2.70 16.38
C THR A 314 4.88 -3.84 17.03
N PRO A 315 4.64 -4.14 18.31
CA PRO A 315 5.17 -5.33 18.97
C PRO A 315 4.95 -6.61 18.16
N ILE A 316 5.95 -7.49 18.15
CA ILE A 316 5.94 -8.75 17.38
C ILE A 316 5.01 -9.77 18.04
N GLU A 317 4.84 -9.68 19.35
CA GLU A 317 4.07 -10.60 20.18
C GLU A 317 2.57 -10.35 20.00
N SER A 318 2.15 -9.08 20.14
CA SER A 318 0.73 -8.72 20.26
C SER A 318 0.16 -7.97 19.06
N GLY A 319 0.99 -7.36 18.21
CA GLY A 319 0.56 -6.34 17.25
C GLY A 319 0.24 -5.04 17.98
N LYS A 320 -0.60 -4.17 17.42
CA LYS A 320 -1.01 -2.92 18.09
C LYS A 320 -1.89 -3.23 19.32
N PRO A 321 -1.50 -2.85 20.54
CA PRO A 321 -2.32 -3.13 21.72
C PRO A 321 -3.44 -2.08 21.93
N GLU A 322 -3.24 -0.84 21.50
CA GLU A 322 -4.24 0.21 21.73
C GLU A 322 -5.41 0.11 20.74
N ARG A 323 -6.57 0.58 21.16
CA ARG A 323 -7.71 0.78 20.25
C ARG A 323 -7.43 1.92 19.25
N PRO A 324 -8.07 1.91 18.07
CA PRO A 324 -8.03 3.06 17.18
C PRO A 324 -8.63 4.30 17.85
N LYS A 325 -8.08 5.47 17.55
CA LYS A 325 -8.69 6.75 17.92
C LYS A 325 -10.01 6.90 17.16
N ASP A 326 -11.09 7.32 17.81
CA ASP A 326 -12.39 7.50 17.14
C ASP A 326 -12.50 8.90 16.54
N LEU A 327 -11.77 9.12 15.43
CA LEU A 327 -11.59 10.47 14.89
C LEU A 327 -12.92 11.09 14.43
N ILE A 328 -13.82 10.30 13.85
CA ILE A 328 -15.14 10.79 13.42
C ILE A 328 -15.93 11.38 14.60
N ALA A 329 -15.84 10.78 15.78
CA ALA A 329 -16.48 11.28 17.00
C ALA A 329 -15.81 12.55 17.51
N ILE A 330 -14.47 12.62 17.48
CA ILE A 330 -13.72 13.85 17.84
C ILE A 330 -14.12 15.00 16.91
N MET A 331 -14.23 14.75 15.60
CA MET A 331 -14.66 15.76 14.63
C MET A 331 -16.12 16.16 14.82
N ALA A 332 -17.01 15.22 15.17
CA ALA A 332 -18.39 15.54 15.51
C ALA A 332 -18.49 16.43 16.75
N ASP A 333 -17.74 16.12 17.81
CA ASP A 333 -17.74 16.86 19.07
C ASP A 333 -17.06 18.26 18.94
N HIS A 334 -16.34 18.54 17.85
CA HIS A 334 -15.96 19.91 17.46
C HIS A 334 -17.16 20.79 17.05
N GLY A 335 -18.35 20.21 16.89
CA GLY A 335 -19.55 20.94 16.49
C GLY A 335 -19.53 21.36 15.02
N ILE A 336 -18.97 20.54 14.14
CA ILE A 336 -18.86 20.86 12.71
C ILE A 336 -20.17 20.56 11.95
N PRO A 337 -20.52 21.31 10.90
CA PRO A 337 -21.80 21.17 10.21
C PRO A 337 -22.03 19.79 9.58
N TYR A 338 -20.97 19.10 9.16
CA TYR A 338 -21.09 17.78 8.52
C TYR A 338 -19.87 16.89 8.75
N ALA A 339 -20.12 15.66 9.17
CA ALA A 339 -19.15 14.58 9.17
C ALA A 339 -19.75 13.29 8.58
N ALA A 340 -18.96 12.50 7.86
CA ALA A 340 -19.45 11.21 7.34
C ALA A 340 -18.33 10.19 7.17
N THR A 341 -18.69 8.89 7.24
CA THR A 341 -17.83 7.79 6.82
C THR A 341 -18.28 7.20 5.48
N LEU A 342 -17.31 6.86 4.63
CA LEU A 342 -17.52 6.47 3.24
C LEU A 342 -16.77 5.18 2.91
N ASN A 343 -17.19 4.50 1.84
CA ASN A 343 -16.57 3.25 1.39
C ASN A 343 -16.77 3.03 -0.12
N LEU A 344 -15.72 2.58 -0.81
CA LEU A 344 -15.69 2.38 -2.26
C LEU A 344 -16.63 1.28 -2.78
N ALA A 345 -17.13 0.38 -1.92
CA ALA A 345 -18.10 -0.64 -2.32
C ALA A 345 -19.55 -0.14 -2.36
N TYR A 346 -19.81 1.08 -1.87
CA TYR A 346 -21.14 1.66 -1.74
C TYR A 346 -21.18 3.02 -2.47
N MET A 347 -21.00 3.00 -3.79
CA MET A 347 -20.77 4.22 -4.58
C MET A 347 -21.94 5.20 -4.57
N ASP A 348 -23.19 4.75 -4.54
CA ASP A 348 -24.34 5.68 -4.46
C ASP A 348 -24.34 6.47 -3.14
N ASP A 349 -23.96 5.81 -2.04
CA ASP A 349 -23.79 6.42 -0.72
C ASP A 349 -22.58 7.37 -0.70
N PHE A 350 -21.47 6.94 -1.32
CA PHE A 350 -20.25 7.70 -1.47
C PHE A 350 -20.49 9.02 -2.24
N GLU A 351 -21.15 8.97 -3.40
CA GLU A 351 -21.45 10.15 -4.21
C GLU A 351 -22.42 11.10 -3.50
N ARG A 352 -23.50 10.56 -2.90
CA ARG A 352 -24.50 11.36 -2.17
C ARG A 352 -23.84 12.17 -1.05
N LYS A 353 -23.06 11.52 -0.19
CA LYS A 353 -22.40 12.18 0.95
C LYS A 353 -21.43 13.29 0.53
N ILE A 354 -20.66 13.06 -0.54
CA ILE A 354 -19.76 14.08 -1.08
C ILE A 354 -20.55 15.28 -1.61
N ARG A 355 -21.63 15.06 -2.38
CA ARG A 355 -22.48 16.13 -2.89
C ARG A 355 -23.15 16.93 -1.75
N THR A 356 -23.63 16.24 -0.72
CA THR A 356 -24.17 16.89 0.49
C THR A 356 -23.12 17.78 1.13
N ALA A 357 -21.93 17.27 1.43
CA ALA A 357 -20.85 18.06 2.02
C ALA A 357 -20.40 19.23 1.13
N ALA A 358 -20.38 19.04 -0.19
CA ALA A 358 -20.02 20.08 -1.16
C ALA A 358 -21.03 21.22 -1.20
N GLY A 359 -22.32 20.93 -1.02
CA GLY A 359 -23.40 21.93 -0.96
C GLY A 359 -23.47 22.72 0.35
N MET A 360 -22.70 22.34 1.37
CA MET A 360 -22.68 23.02 2.68
C MET A 360 -21.54 24.04 2.77
N SER A 361 -21.59 24.91 3.78
CA SER A 361 -20.49 25.81 4.16
C SER A 361 -19.93 25.43 5.53
N GLY A 362 -18.73 25.92 5.86
CA GLY A 362 -18.03 25.61 7.12
C GLY A 362 -17.10 24.41 6.99
N PHE A 363 -16.63 23.84 8.10
CA PHE A 363 -15.72 22.71 8.07
C PHE A 363 -16.48 21.40 7.90
N ARG A 364 -16.16 20.61 6.87
CA ARG A 364 -16.81 19.30 6.62
C ARG A 364 -15.77 18.21 6.58
N PHE A 365 -16.03 17.10 7.28
CA PHE A 365 -15.09 16.01 7.41
C PHE A 365 -15.64 14.71 6.81
N LEU A 366 -14.92 14.13 5.85
CA LEU A 366 -15.29 12.87 5.23
C LEU A 366 -14.16 11.87 5.42
N GLU A 367 -14.47 10.75 6.05
CA GLU A 367 -13.52 9.68 6.29
C GLU A 367 -13.81 8.47 5.40
N ILE A 368 -12.84 8.10 4.57
CA ILE A 368 -13.01 7.03 3.60
C ILE A 368 -12.15 5.85 4.04
N PHE A 369 -12.74 4.67 4.22
CA PHE A 369 -11.94 3.47 4.35
C PHE A 369 -11.34 3.06 3.01
N ILE A 370 -10.02 2.95 2.98
CA ILE A 370 -9.24 2.61 1.81
C ILE A 370 -8.47 1.30 2.04
N PRO A 371 -8.85 0.21 1.37
CA PRO A 371 -8.02 -0.97 1.30
C PRO A 371 -6.66 -0.66 0.64
N CYS A 372 -5.57 -1.06 1.30
CA CYS A 372 -4.22 -0.99 0.75
C CYS A 372 -3.71 -2.42 0.51
N GLY A 373 -3.52 -2.82 -0.75
CA GLY A 373 -3.04 -4.17 -1.09
C GLY A 373 -1.76 -4.56 -0.32
N PRO A 374 -0.66 -3.80 -0.43
CA PRO A 374 0.57 -4.08 0.32
C PRO A 374 0.39 -4.05 1.84
N GLY A 375 -0.31 -3.04 2.38
CA GLY A 375 -0.42 -2.83 3.83
C GLY A 375 -1.37 -3.80 4.54
N HIS A 376 -2.50 -4.10 3.90
CA HIS A 376 -3.44 -5.12 4.38
C HIS A 376 -2.99 -6.53 4.00
N LYS A 377 -1.98 -6.65 3.15
CA LYS A 377 -1.48 -7.90 2.58
C LYS A 377 -2.60 -8.70 1.92
N VAL A 378 -3.30 -8.04 1.01
CA VAL A 378 -4.40 -8.60 0.21
C VAL A 378 -4.11 -8.48 -1.29
N PRO A 379 -4.64 -9.35 -2.15
CA PRO A 379 -4.52 -9.22 -3.59
C PRO A 379 -5.05 -7.88 -4.11
N SER A 380 -4.42 -7.32 -5.15
CA SER A 380 -4.89 -6.07 -5.77
C SER A 380 -6.29 -6.17 -6.38
N SER A 381 -6.73 -7.38 -6.76
CA SER A 381 -8.07 -7.64 -7.28
C SER A 381 -9.17 -7.67 -6.21
N SER A 382 -8.82 -7.77 -4.92
CA SER A 382 -9.80 -7.92 -3.83
C SER A 382 -10.15 -6.60 -3.14
N ILE A 383 -9.75 -5.45 -3.69
CA ILE A 383 -9.87 -4.15 -3.04
C ILE A 383 -11.33 -3.80 -2.77
N ILE A 384 -12.20 -3.86 -3.78
CA ILE A 384 -13.63 -3.58 -3.61
C ILE A 384 -14.32 -4.63 -2.73
N ASP A 385 -13.94 -5.90 -2.84
CA ASP A 385 -14.46 -6.97 -1.99
C ASP A 385 -14.13 -6.74 -0.51
N MET A 386 -12.87 -6.39 -0.21
CA MET A 386 -12.42 -6.05 1.13
C MET A 386 -13.16 -4.81 1.67
N SER A 387 -13.33 -3.78 0.84
CA SER A 387 -14.14 -2.60 1.17
C SER A 387 -15.56 -2.99 1.60
N ARG A 388 -16.22 -3.89 0.86
CA ARG A 388 -17.56 -4.40 1.18
C ARG A 388 -17.58 -5.19 2.48
N LYS A 389 -16.64 -6.12 2.64
CA LYS A 389 -16.50 -6.96 3.83
C LYS A 389 -16.33 -6.14 5.11
N MET A 390 -15.56 -5.06 5.07
CA MET A 390 -15.37 -4.18 6.22
C MET A 390 -16.67 -3.50 6.69
N VAL A 391 -17.61 -3.21 5.79
CA VAL A 391 -18.93 -2.69 6.17
C VAL A 391 -19.82 -3.82 6.69
N LYS A 392 -19.89 -4.95 5.98
CA LYS A 392 -20.70 -6.13 6.41
C LYS A 392 -20.26 -6.68 7.77
N SER A 393 -18.98 -6.58 8.11
CA SER A 393 -18.47 -7.00 9.42
C SER A 393 -18.57 -5.93 10.51
N ARG A 394 -19.16 -4.77 10.20
CA ARG A 394 -19.27 -3.59 11.10
C ARG A 394 -17.93 -2.98 11.52
N MET A 395 -16.80 -3.48 11.02
CA MET A 395 -15.47 -2.90 11.26
C MET A 395 -15.35 -1.49 10.68
N TRP A 396 -16.12 -1.18 9.63
CA TRP A 396 -16.27 0.15 9.08
C TRP A 396 -17.75 0.55 8.99
N PRO A 397 -18.30 1.19 10.03
CA PRO A 397 -19.66 1.68 10.02
C PRO A 397 -19.84 2.79 8.98
N LEU A 398 -20.96 2.79 8.23
CA LEU A 398 -21.34 3.86 7.32
C LEU A 398 -22.30 4.80 8.02
N MET A 399 -21.85 6.03 8.32
CA MET A 399 -22.63 7.00 9.09
C MET A 399 -22.58 8.40 8.46
N GLU A 400 -23.58 9.21 8.81
CA GLU A 400 -23.63 10.65 8.59
C GLU A 400 -23.90 11.34 9.93
N ILE A 401 -23.23 12.45 10.15
CA ILE A 401 -23.37 13.26 11.35
C ILE A 401 -23.65 14.68 10.89
N THR A 402 -24.80 15.19 11.32
CA THR A 402 -25.36 16.48 10.92
C THR A 402 -25.76 17.27 12.15
N ASP A 403 -26.32 18.46 11.93
CA ASP A 403 -26.77 19.35 13.01
C ASP A 403 -25.66 19.66 14.03
N TYR A 404 -24.47 20.02 13.50
CA TYR A 404 -23.32 20.43 14.32
C TYR A 404 -22.90 19.35 15.33
N GLY A 405 -22.80 18.10 14.87
CA GLY A 405 -22.39 16.95 15.70
C GLY A 405 -23.51 16.28 16.50
N ARG A 406 -24.73 16.85 16.50
CA ARG A 406 -25.84 16.40 17.36
C ARG A 406 -26.66 15.27 16.79
N LYS A 407 -26.81 15.20 15.46
CA LYS A 407 -27.62 14.17 14.80
C LYS A 407 -26.75 13.13 14.13
N TRP A 408 -26.83 11.88 14.59
CA TRP A 408 -26.11 10.73 14.06
C TRP A 408 -27.07 9.79 13.34
N ASP A 409 -26.80 9.53 12.06
CA ASP A 409 -27.52 8.58 11.23
C ASP A 409 -26.56 7.43 10.86
N LEU A 410 -26.95 6.19 11.15
CA LEU A 410 -26.15 4.98 10.88
C LEU A 410 -26.86 4.09 9.86
N ARG A 411 -26.17 3.76 8.77
CA ARG A 411 -26.63 2.72 7.84
C ARG A 411 -26.21 1.35 8.37
N VAL A 412 -27.19 0.60 8.86
CA VAL A 412 -27.01 -0.80 9.24
C VAL A 412 -26.93 -1.65 7.95
N PRO A 413 -25.92 -2.52 7.79
CA PRO A 413 -25.86 -3.39 6.61
C PRO A 413 -26.97 -4.45 6.66
N ASP A 414 -27.60 -4.71 5.51
CA ASP A 414 -28.69 -5.69 5.38
C ASP A 414 -28.23 -7.13 5.69
N GLU A 415 -26.97 -7.42 5.37
CA GLU A 415 -26.32 -8.68 5.66
C GLU A 415 -25.03 -8.43 6.45
N THR A 416 -24.83 -9.22 7.50
CA THR A 416 -23.62 -9.16 8.31
C THR A 416 -22.78 -10.42 8.19
N ILE A 417 -21.47 -10.25 8.25
CA ILE A 417 -20.49 -11.34 8.29
C ILE A 417 -19.68 -11.28 9.60
N PRO A 418 -19.13 -12.40 10.08
CA PRO A 418 -18.24 -12.39 11.25
C PRO A 418 -16.99 -11.54 11.01
N VAL A 419 -16.52 -10.84 12.05
CA VAL A 419 -15.28 -10.04 12.02
C VAL A 419 -14.09 -10.92 11.59
N GLU A 420 -14.04 -12.15 12.06
CA GLU A 420 -12.99 -13.13 11.81
C GLU A 420 -12.83 -13.45 10.32
N GLU A 421 -13.90 -13.41 9.53
CA GLU A 421 -13.82 -13.61 8.08
C GLU A 421 -12.97 -12.52 7.42
N VAL A 422 -13.14 -11.27 7.87
CA VAL A 422 -12.40 -10.12 7.36
C VAL A 422 -10.96 -10.14 7.86
N LEU A 423 -10.72 -10.53 9.11
CA LEU A 423 -9.38 -10.65 9.67
C LEU A 423 -8.57 -11.73 8.95
N LYS A 424 -9.14 -12.93 8.75
CA LYS A 424 -8.48 -14.05 8.05
C LYS A 424 -8.16 -13.74 6.59
N SER A 425 -8.90 -12.81 5.97
CA SER A 425 -8.63 -12.39 4.59
C SER A 425 -7.40 -11.49 4.42
N GLN A 426 -6.78 -11.03 5.52
CA GLN A 426 -5.69 -10.05 5.52
C GLN A 426 -4.44 -10.60 6.18
N GLY A 427 -3.29 -10.58 5.48
CA GLY A 427 -2.03 -11.07 6.04
C GLY A 427 -1.44 -10.21 7.17
N ARG A 428 -2.01 -9.03 7.47
CA ARG A 428 -1.56 -8.17 8.58
C ARG A 428 -2.10 -8.58 9.95
N PHE A 429 -3.05 -9.51 9.97
CA PHE A 429 -3.45 -10.23 11.18
C PHE A 429 -2.81 -11.61 11.06
N HIS A 430 -1.74 -11.87 11.83
CA HIS A 430 -1.20 -13.22 11.90
C HIS A 430 -2.31 -14.15 12.40
N ALA A 431 -2.30 -15.42 11.96
CA ALA A 431 -3.28 -16.40 12.43
C ALA A 431 -3.23 -16.48 13.95
N LYS A 432 -4.25 -15.93 14.63
CA LYS A 432 -4.41 -16.01 16.07
C LYS A 432 -5.37 -17.15 16.40
N GLU A 433 -5.10 -17.84 17.52
CA GLU A 433 -6.01 -18.83 18.08
C GLU A 433 -7.33 -18.20 18.56
N ASN A 434 -7.27 -16.92 18.97
CA ASN A 434 -8.43 -16.17 19.45
C ASN A 434 -8.42 -14.71 18.93
N TYR A 435 -9.55 -14.29 18.35
CA TYR A 435 -9.80 -12.93 17.86
C TYR A 435 -10.80 -12.14 18.73
N SER A 436 -11.20 -12.67 19.90
CA SER A 436 -12.27 -12.10 20.73
C SER A 436 -12.04 -10.64 21.09
N PHE A 437 -10.82 -10.27 21.45
CA PHE A 437 -10.48 -8.88 21.79
C PHE A 437 -10.69 -7.89 20.64
N ILE A 438 -10.52 -8.32 19.38
CA ILE A 438 -10.79 -7.48 18.20
C ILE A 438 -12.30 -7.37 18.00
N ARG A 439 -13.02 -8.49 18.09
CA ARG A 439 -14.48 -8.52 17.99
C ARG A 439 -15.12 -7.65 19.06
N GLU A 440 -14.72 -7.80 20.32
CA GLU A 440 -15.17 -6.98 21.44
C GLU A 440 -14.92 -5.49 21.21
N ALA A 441 -13.77 -5.10 20.64
CA ALA A 441 -13.49 -3.70 20.31
C ALA A 441 -14.39 -3.17 19.17
N VAL A 442 -14.73 -4.02 18.19
CA VAL A 442 -15.67 -3.68 17.10
C VAL A 442 -17.08 -3.54 17.65
N ASP A 443 -17.54 -4.50 18.44
CA ASP A 443 -18.87 -4.50 19.05
C ASP A 443 -19.06 -3.32 19.99
N ASP A 444 -18.08 -3.05 20.85
CA ASP A 444 -18.08 -1.89 21.76
C ASP A 444 -18.15 -0.55 20.99
N ARG A 445 -17.38 -0.40 19.89
CA ARG A 445 -17.50 0.78 19.02
C ARG A 445 -18.90 0.87 18.41
N TRP A 446 -19.44 -0.24 17.92
CA TRP A 446 -20.78 -0.28 17.33
C TRP A 446 -21.85 0.14 18.34
N GLN A 447 -21.79 -0.36 19.58
CA GLN A 447 -22.72 0.02 20.64
C GLN A 447 -22.62 1.51 21.01
N ARG A 448 -21.41 2.09 21.07
CA ARG A 448 -21.26 3.54 21.28
C ARG A 448 -21.93 4.36 20.17
N ILE A 449 -21.80 3.93 18.92
CA ILE A 449 -22.46 4.60 17.78
C ILE A 449 -23.98 4.49 17.91
N LEU A 450 -24.51 3.29 18.21
CA LEU A 450 -25.95 3.10 18.42
C LEU A 450 -26.48 3.98 19.56
N ALA A 451 -25.72 4.15 20.64
CA ALA A 451 -26.08 5.04 21.73
C ALA A 451 -26.16 6.51 21.28
N ARG A 452 -25.21 6.98 20.47
CA ARG A 452 -25.24 8.34 19.88
C ARG A 452 -26.42 8.51 18.91
N VAL A 453 -26.71 7.52 18.07
CA VAL A 453 -27.87 7.51 17.15
C VAL A 453 -29.18 7.58 17.94
N LYS A 454 -29.31 6.80 19.02
CA LYS A 454 -30.48 6.82 19.90
C LYS A 454 -30.66 8.18 20.57
N ALA A 455 -29.59 8.73 21.15
CA ALA A 455 -29.61 10.05 21.78
C ALA A 455 -29.97 11.19 20.79
N SER A 456 -29.60 11.03 19.52
CA SER A 456 -29.95 11.97 18.44
C SER A 456 -31.46 12.06 18.18
N GLY A 457 -32.23 11.01 18.52
CA GLY A 457 -33.69 10.95 18.36
C GLY A 457 -34.49 11.28 19.63
N GLU A 458 -33.86 11.24 20.80
CA GLU A 458 -34.49 11.57 22.10
C GLU A 458 -34.44 13.07 22.44
N LEU A 459 -33.58 13.85 21.76
CA LEU A 459 -33.60 15.31 21.80
C LEU A 459 -34.71 15.85 20.87
N ARG A 460 -35.95 15.89 21.38
CA ARG A 460 -37.05 16.69 20.79
C ARG A 460 -37.69 17.57 21.84
#